data_AF-A0A6A6T2F3-F1
#
_entry.id   AF-A0A6A6T2F3-F1
#
_cell.length_a   1.000
_cell.length_b   1.000
_cell.length_c   1.000
_cell.angle_alpha   90.00
_cell.angle_beta   90.00
_cell.angle_gamma   90.00
#
_symmetry.space_group_name_H-M   'P 1'
#
loop_
_entity.id
_entity.type
_entity.pdbx_description
1 polymer ?
#
loop_
_entity_poly.entity_id
_entity_poly.type
_entity_poly.pdbx_seq_one_letter_code
_entity_poly.pdbx_strand_id
1 'polypeptide(L)'
;MASFIILPDEVLLNVFEQLAASSSSALLSAMRVCQTWHRVIASVLYRHVELQIKLRQDCTASRFALHSLALEFTQVHLMGLSIGSIESWQRVLELQGLLPQLKSLRSFTVSLEKPPSQGFILPSPTVIGVLNCLPRTVVNLNVDCESLYDPGICQSHLCGALADLMPGLKRLRLRLSHLCDSFLTQNSDLPSTLEYAMIRLDMRPYSQYGTKTSRCYSDGEPTRAVQLATKVRDLQQEGRFPNLRRFAIIEREDAGHVSHKNDHWNTFRIRELTKNTAMTTSFPWRARGGSSSLFMIRDQGGDWFGSFDDVSSSLEGDMSWTDHPPQRRFVAHREWKLDHARLAPRQVVSQKFGVSFRLWRHEKLTGAKHLDVRTTIGLDDTAPMCEIVPPGWVWAPGDSWDWTIVPSGRSM
;
A
#
# COMPACT_ATOMS: atom_id res chain seq x y z
N MET A 1 20.92 -41.02 -30.80
CA MET A 1 19.91 -40.22 -30.08
C MET A 1 20.65 -39.35 -29.07
N ALA A 2 20.51 -38.03 -29.14
CA ALA A 2 21.06 -37.15 -28.11
C ALA A 2 20.23 -37.30 -26.82
N SER A 3 20.88 -37.60 -25.70
CA SER A 3 20.20 -37.74 -24.41
C SER A 3 19.99 -36.36 -23.80
N PHE A 4 18.73 -35.95 -23.63
CA PHE A 4 18.35 -34.73 -22.92
C PHE A 4 18.79 -34.71 -21.43
N ILE A 5 19.27 -35.84 -20.91
CA ILE A 5 19.78 -35.97 -19.54
C ILE A 5 21.12 -35.24 -19.36
N ILE A 6 21.83 -34.91 -20.44
CA ILE A 6 23.18 -34.29 -20.40
C ILE A 6 23.11 -32.76 -20.39
N LEU A 7 21.91 -32.17 -20.43
CA LEU A 7 21.79 -30.71 -20.40
C LEU A 7 22.25 -30.15 -19.04
N PRO A 8 23.06 -29.06 -19.02
CA PRO A 8 23.41 -28.36 -17.79
C PRO A 8 22.16 -27.85 -17.04
N ASP A 9 22.23 -27.79 -15.72
CA ASP A 9 21.13 -27.36 -14.85
C ASP A 9 20.65 -25.94 -15.21
N GLU A 10 21.53 -25.06 -15.70
CA GLU A 10 21.20 -23.69 -16.13
C GLU A 10 20.30 -23.66 -17.37
N VAL A 11 20.53 -24.57 -18.32
CA VAL A 11 19.70 -24.70 -19.54
C VAL A 11 18.33 -25.27 -19.16
N LEU A 12 18.32 -26.29 -18.30
CA LEU A 12 17.08 -26.87 -17.77
C LEU A 12 16.27 -25.85 -16.97
N LEU A 13 16.92 -25.03 -16.13
CA LEU A 13 16.26 -23.98 -15.36
C LEU A 13 15.55 -22.99 -16.29
N ASN A 14 16.22 -22.52 -17.35
CA ASN A 14 15.63 -21.57 -18.30
C ASN A 14 14.43 -22.19 -19.05
N VAL A 15 14.55 -23.45 -19.49
CA VAL A 15 13.43 -24.20 -20.11
C VAL A 15 12.25 -24.32 -19.15
N PHE A 16 12.52 -24.68 -17.89
CA PHE A 16 11.48 -24.85 -16.88
C PHE A 16 10.87 -23.54 -16.39
N GLU A 17 11.61 -22.43 -16.36
CA GLU A 17 11.08 -21.10 -16.11
C GLU A 17 10.10 -20.68 -17.23
N GLN A 18 10.44 -20.94 -18.50
CA GLN A 18 9.53 -20.71 -19.63
C GLN A 18 8.30 -21.63 -19.57
N LEU A 19 8.50 -22.90 -19.17
CA LEU A 19 7.41 -23.85 -18.99
C LEU A 19 6.49 -23.44 -17.83
N ALA A 20 7.05 -22.95 -16.72
CA ALA A 20 6.30 -22.41 -15.58
C ALA A 20 5.40 -21.23 -15.99
N ALA A 21 5.92 -20.34 -16.83
CA ALA A 21 5.17 -19.20 -17.36
C ALA A 21 4.03 -19.62 -18.31
N SER A 22 4.16 -20.78 -18.97
CA SER A 22 3.20 -21.25 -19.98
C SER A 22 2.14 -22.20 -19.40
N SER A 23 2.52 -23.15 -18.55
CA SER A 23 1.63 -24.16 -17.99
C SER A 23 2.19 -24.84 -16.74
N SER A 24 1.56 -24.63 -15.59
CA SER A 24 1.92 -25.31 -14.34
C SER A 24 1.75 -26.83 -14.40
N SER A 25 0.79 -27.34 -15.19
CA SER A 25 0.55 -28.78 -15.32
C SER A 25 1.66 -29.48 -16.13
N ALA A 26 2.20 -28.81 -17.14
CA ALA A 26 3.33 -29.32 -17.91
C ALA A 26 4.60 -29.40 -17.04
N LEU A 27 4.80 -28.41 -16.17
CA LEU A 27 5.91 -28.38 -15.23
C LEU A 27 5.84 -29.51 -14.20
N LEU A 28 4.66 -29.76 -13.62
CA LEU A 28 4.42 -30.90 -12.73
C LEU A 28 4.62 -32.25 -13.43
N SER A 29 4.26 -32.34 -14.71
CA SER A 29 4.50 -33.55 -15.51
C SER A 29 6.00 -33.75 -15.75
N ALA A 30 6.74 -32.68 -16.05
CA ALA A 30 8.18 -32.71 -16.21
C ALA A 30 8.93 -33.12 -14.93
N MET A 31 8.41 -32.79 -13.73
CA MET A 31 8.98 -33.26 -12.45
C MET A 31 9.03 -34.78 -12.33
N ARG A 32 8.13 -35.49 -13.03
CA ARG A 32 8.00 -36.95 -12.94
C ARG A 32 8.95 -37.69 -13.88
N VAL A 33 9.69 -36.98 -14.73
CA VAL A 33 10.58 -37.57 -15.75
C VAL A 33 11.81 -38.22 -15.11
N CYS A 34 12.56 -37.48 -14.29
CA CYS A 34 13.74 -37.99 -13.59
C CYS A 34 14.08 -37.15 -12.35
N GLN A 35 14.95 -37.67 -11.48
CA GLN A 35 15.36 -36.98 -10.23
C GLN A 35 16.06 -35.63 -10.47
N THR A 36 16.88 -35.53 -11.53
CA THR A 36 17.55 -34.29 -11.89
C THR A 36 16.54 -33.20 -12.25
N TRP A 37 15.57 -33.54 -13.12
CA TRP A 37 14.49 -32.62 -13.49
C TRP A 37 13.63 -32.26 -12.30
N HIS A 38 13.27 -33.24 -11.46
CA HIS A 38 12.57 -32.99 -10.21
C HIS A 38 13.30 -31.94 -9.36
N ARG A 39 14.62 -32.07 -9.17
CA ARG A 39 15.42 -31.13 -8.37
C ARG A 39 15.42 -29.72 -8.97
N VAL A 40 15.68 -29.58 -10.27
CA VAL A 40 15.72 -28.27 -10.94
C VAL A 40 14.33 -27.64 -10.97
N ILE A 41 13.30 -28.39 -11.33
CA ILE A 41 11.91 -27.90 -11.35
C ILE A 41 11.43 -27.54 -9.95
N ALA A 42 11.77 -28.34 -8.92
CA ALA A 42 11.47 -27.98 -7.54
C ALA A 42 12.10 -26.62 -7.19
N SER A 43 13.34 -26.35 -7.60
CA SER A 43 13.94 -25.03 -7.38
C SER A 43 13.20 -23.89 -8.08
N VAL A 44 12.56 -24.14 -9.22
CA VAL A 44 11.73 -23.16 -9.96
C VAL A 44 10.36 -22.98 -9.31
N LEU A 45 9.64 -24.09 -9.06
CA LEU A 45 8.31 -24.09 -8.44
C LEU A 45 8.34 -23.51 -7.02
N TYR A 46 9.34 -23.90 -6.23
CA TYR A 46 9.47 -23.48 -4.85
C TYR A 46 10.26 -22.17 -4.68
N ARG A 47 10.71 -21.55 -5.78
CA ARG A 47 11.39 -20.24 -5.76
C ARG A 47 10.53 -19.15 -5.15
N HIS A 48 9.23 -19.20 -5.42
CA HIS A 48 8.25 -18.20 -4.99
C HIS A 48 7.06 -18.88 -4.32
N VAL A 49 7.32 -19.75 -3.35
CA VAL A 49 6.24 -20.23 -2.49
C VAL A 49 5.85 -19.11 -1.57
N GLU A 50 4.65 -18.60 -1.79
CA GLU A 50 3.93 -17.82 -0.80
C GLU A 50 3.12 -18.80 0.05
N LEU A 51 3.52 -18.97 1.31
CA LEU A 51 2.62 -19.56 2.28
C LEU A 51 1.82 -18.43 2.90
N GLN A 52 0.53 -18.39 2.60
CA GLN A 52 -0.43 -17.62 3.37
C GLN A 52 -0.72 -18.40 4.65
N ILE A 53 0.08 -18.12 5.67
CA ILE A 53 -0.11 -18.72 6.99
C ILE A 53 -1.21 -17.93 7.68
N LYS A 54 -2.42 -18.48 7.65
CA LYS A 54 -3.38 -18.27 8.74
C LYS A 54 -2.83 -19.07 9.92
N LEU A 55 -2.82 -18.52 11.14
CA LEU A 55 -2.31 -19.18 12.36
C LEU A 55 -3.15 -20.42 12.78
N ARG A 56 -3.19 -21.44 11.92
CA ARG A 56 -3.83 -22.74 12.10
C ARG A 56 -2.85 -23.74 12.71
N GLN A 57 -3.39 -24.81 13.29
CA GLN A 57 -2.67 -25.80 14.11
C GLN A 57 -1.58 -26.61 13.37
N ASP A 58 -1.58 -26.65 12.03
CA ASP A 58 -0.79 -27.66 11.29
C ASP A 58 0.35 -27.08 10.44
N CYS A 59 0.91 -25.92 10.81
CA CYS A 59 1.85 -25.23 9.94
C CYS A 59 3.24 -25.91 9.91
N THR A 60 3.49 -26.75 8.89
CA THR A 60 4.81 -27.37 8.64
C THR A 60 5.78 -26.47 7.89
N ALA A 61 5.66 -25.14 8.02
CA ALA A 61 6.45 -24.17 7.24
C ALA A 61 7.98 -24.34 7.42
N SER A 62 8.44 -24.88 8.55
CA SER A 62 9.86 -25.24 8.77
C SER A 62 10.43 -26.22 7.76
N ARG A 63 9.60 -27.04 7.12
CA ARG A 63 10.04 -28.07 6.17
C ARG A 63 10.36 -27.51 4.79
N PHE A 64 9.99 -26.25 4.52
CA PHE A 64 10.13 -25.66 3.21
C PHE A 64 11.26 -24.61 3.20
N ALA A 65 12.07 -24.62 2.14
CA ALA A 65 13.04 -23.57 1.85
C ALA A 65 12.31 -22.33 1.29
N LEU A 66 11.56 -21.64 2.16
CA LEU A 66 10.72 -20.50 1.80
C LEU A 66 11.57 -19.27 1.47
N HIS A 67 11.27 -18.65 0.34
CA HIS A 67 11.82 -17.35 -0.04
C HIS A 67 10.86 -16.20 0.26
N SER A 68 9.55 -16.47 0.29
CA SER A 68 8.51 -15.50 0.64
C SER A 68 7.60 -16.09 1.71
N LEU A 69 7.12 -15.27 2.62
CA LEU A 69 6.14 -15.67 3.62
C LEU A 69 5.14 -14.55 3.86
N ALA A 70 3.85 -14.87 3.79
CA ALA A 70 2.76 -13.95 4.08
C ALA A 70 2.00 -14.44 5.32
N LEU A 71 2.08 -13.65 6.40
CA LEU A 71 1.35 -13.87 7.63
C LEU A 71 0.07 -13.01 7.61
N GLU A 72 -1.08 -13.65 7.76
CA GLU A 72 -2.36 -12.97 7.86
C GLU A 72 -3.03 -13.27 9.20
N PHE A 73 -3.22 -12.23 10.02
CA PHE A 73 -3.99 -12.33 11.26
C PHE A 73 -5.48 -12.26 10.96
N THR A 74 -6.15 -13.41 10.97
CA THR A 74 -7.62 -13.49 10.87
C THR A 74 -8.33 -12.86 12.06
N GLN A 75 -9.62 -12.54 11.89
CA GLN A 75 -10.47 -12.00 12.95
C GLN A 75 -10.48 -12.89 14.22
N VAL A 76 -10.47 -14.21 14.05
CA VAL A 76 -10.43 -15.18 15.17
C VAL A 76 -9.14 -15.05 15.98
N HIS A 77 -7.99 -14.86 15.31
CA HIS A 77 -6.72 -14.66 16.01
C HIS A 77 -6.70 -13.33 16.75
N LEU A 78 -7.20 -12.26 16.12
CA LEU A 78 -7.25 -10.94 16.75
C LEU A 78 -8.15 -10.93 17.99
N MET A 79 -9.31 -11.61 17.92
CA MET A 79 -10.19 -11.81 19.07
C MET A 79 -9.48 -12.61 20.17
N GLY A 80 -8.85 -13.74 19.81
CA GLY A 80 -8.10 -14.58 20.76
C GLY A 80 -6.97 -13.83 21.47
N LEU A 81 -6.19 -13.04 20.73
CA LEU A 81 -5.13 -12.20 21.29
C LEU A 81 -5.69 -11.12 22.21
N SER A 82 -6.80 -10.49 21.82
CA SER A 82 -7.47 -9.44 22.58
C SER A 82 -8.02 -9.93 23.93
N ILE A 83 -8.52 -11.17 23.99
CA ILE A 83 -9.00 -11.79 25.24
C ILE A 83 -7.90 -12.52 26.03
N GLY A 84 -6.63 -12.45 25.59
CA GLY A 84 -5.53 -13.12 26.27
C GLY A 84 -5.55 -14.65 26.17
N SER A 85 -6.14 -15.21 25.10
CA SER A 85 -6.18 -16.66 24.87
C SER A 85 -4.76 -17.23 24.78
N ILE A 86 -4.42 -18.14 25.70
CA ILE A 86 -3.11 -18.81 25.77
C ILE A 86 -2.77 -19.48 24.43
N GLU A 87 -3.73 -20.17 23.81
CA GLU A 87 -3.50 -20.82 22.51
C GLU A 87 -3.13 -19.85 21.41
N SER A 88 -3.75 -18.66 21.38
CA SER A 88 -3.47 -17.66 20.36
C SER A 88 -2.07 -17.07 20.52
N TRP A 89 -1.67 -16.80 21.77
CA TRP A 89 -0.32 -16.33 22.09
C TRP A 89 0.75 -17.40 21.84
N GLN A 90 0.47 -18.66 22.20
CA GLN A 90 1.35 -19.79 21.95
C GLN A 90 1.66 -19.93 20.46
N ARG A 91 0.68 -19.76 19.57
CA ARG A 91 0.90 -19.79 18.11
C ARG A 91 1.79 -18.66 17.60
N VAL A 92 1.68 -17.46 18.19
CA VAL A 92 2.58 -16.35 17.89
C VAL A 92 4.01 -16.69 18.33
N LEU A 93 4.19 -17.28 19.52
CA LEU A 93 5.50 -17.70 20.03
C LEU A 93 6.12 -18.83 19.17
N GLU A 94 5.32 -19.80 18.74
CA GLU A 94 5.75 -20.85 17.82
C GLU A 94 6.24 -20.26 16.49
N LEU A 95 5.50 -19.29 15.95
CA LEU A 95 5.92 -18.57 14.74
C LEU A 95 7.24 -17.81 14.98
N GLN A 96 7.38 -17.12 16.10
CA GLN A 96 8.62 -16.43 16.48
C GLN A 96 9.81 -17.40 16.59
N GLY A 97 9.59 -18.62 17.10
CA GLY A 97 10.62 -19.68 17.13
C GLY A 97 10.96 -20.26 15.75
N LEU A 98 10.01 -20.20 14.81
CA LEU A 98 10.16 -20.70 13.45
C LEU A 98 10.94 -19.74 12.53
N LEU A 99 10.63 -18.44 12.58
CA LEU A 99 11.16 -17.44 11.63
C LEU A 99 12.70 -17.43 11.52
N PRO A 100 13.48 -17.52 12.61
CA PRO A 100 14.94 -17.56 12.53
C PRO A 100 15.50 -18.78 11.78
N GLN A 101 14.71 -19.85 11.67
CA GLN A 101 15.11 -21.09 10.98
C GLN A 101 14.97 -20.98 9.46
N LEU A 102 14.19 -20.01 8.97
CA LEU A 102 13.93 -19.78 7.55
C LEU A 102 15.09 -19.02 6.87
N LYS A 103 16.28 -19.62 6.84
CA LYS A 103 17.53 -19.00 6.33
C LYS A 103 17.50 -18.54 4.87
N SER A 104 16.48 -18.94 4.10
CA SER A 104 16.30 -18.53 2.70
C SER A 104 15.23 -17.45 2.53
N LEU A 105 14.57 -17.02 3.62
CA LEU A 105 13.47 -16.06 3.56
C LEU A 105 13.98 -14.68 3.15
N ARG A 106 13.47 -14.17 2.03
CA ARG A 106 13.83 -12.88 1.45
C ARG A 106 12.71 -11.86 1.48
N SER A 107 11.47 -12.32 1.43
CA SER A 107 10.28 -11.47 1.47
C SER A 107 9.40 -11.88 2.65
N PHE A 108 8.96 -10.89 3.43
CA PHE A 108 8.03 -11.11 4.52
C PHE A 108 6.90 -10.09 4.44
N THR A 109 5.67 -10.60 4.49
CA THR A 109 4.46 -9.80 4.60
C THR A 109 3.77 -10.15 5.90
N VAL A 110 3.34 -9.14 6.65
CA VAL A 110 2.38 -9.29 7.74
C VAL A 110 1.19 -8.38 7.48
N SER A 111 -0.01 -8.93 7.59
CA SER A 111 -1.25 -8.21 7.34
C SER A 111 -2.38 -8.65 8.27
N LEU A 112 -3.43 -7.83 8.34
CA LEU A 112 -4.68 -8.17 9.00
C LEU A 112 -5.72 -8.60 7.97
N GLU A 113 -6.47 -9.66 8.27
CA GLU A 113 -7.68 -9.97 7.49
C GLU A 113 -8.62 -8.78 7.61
N LYS A 114 -8.97 -8.14 6.48
CA LYS A 114 -9.81 -6.95 6.44
C LYS A 114 -11.24 -7.34 6.85
N PRO A 115 -11.71 -7.05 8.08
CA PRO A 115 -13.08 -7.36 8.44
C PRO A 115 -14.00 -6.29 7.85
N PRO A 116 -15.27 -6.60 7.53
CA PRO A 116 -16.18 -5.64 6.91
C PRO A 116 -16.48 -4.38 7.74
N SER A 117 -16.16 -4.33 9.03
CA SER A 117 -16.48 -3.17 9.89
C SER A 117 -16.08 -3.26 11.37
N GLN A 118 -15.43 -4.34 11.83
CA GLN A 118 -15.23 -4.57 13.28
C GLN A 118 -13.76 -4.47 13.70
N GLY A 119 -13.49 -3.48 14.56
CA GLY A 119 -12.17 -3.04 15.02
C GLY A 119 -11.53 -3.95 16.07
N PHE A 120 -11.19 -5.18 15.68
CA PHE A 120 -10.21 -5.93 16.45
C PHE A 120 -8.82 -5.35 16.19
N ILE A 121 -8.10 -5.13 17.29
CA ILE A 121 -6.82 -4.45 17.28
C ILE A 121 -5.73 -5.52 17.49
N LEU A 122 -4.68 -5.51 16.66
CA LEU A 122 -3.54 -6.39 16.86
C LEU A 122 -2.62 -5.78 17.93
N PRO A 123 -2.26 -6.52 19.01
CA PRO A 123 -1.32 -6.01 20.00
C PRO A 123 0.04 -5.71 19.35
N SER A 124 0.54 -4.48 19.53
CA SER A 124 1.85 -4.06 19.00
C SER A 124 3.00 -5.02 19.38
N PRO A 125 3.09 -5.56 20.62
CA PRO A 125 4.13 -6.53 20.98
C PRO A 125 4.16 -7.79 20.11
N THR A 126 3.00 -8.22 19.58
CA THR A 126 2.91 -9.36 18.67
C THR A 126 3.67 -9.11 17.38
N VAL A 127 3.45 -7.96 16.74
CA VAL A 127 4.14 -7.59 15.49
C VAL A 127 5.63 -7.36 15.75
N ILE A 128 5.96 -6.66 16.83
CA ILE A 128 7.35 -6.40 17.21
C ILE A 128 8.13 -7.70 17.40
N GLY A 129 7.58 -8.65 18.16
CA GLY A 129 8.22 -9.95 18.37
C GLY A 129 8.39 -10.73 17.06
N VAL A 130 7.40 -10.69 16.17
CA VAL A 130 7.52 -11.28 14.83
C VAL A 130 8.64 -10.63 14.01
N LEU A 131 8.70 -9.29 13.95
CA LEU A 131 9.73 -8.56 13.20
C LEU A 131 11.14 -8.79 13.76
N ASN A 132 11.29 -8.83 15.09
CA ASN A 132 12.57 -9.09 15.75
C ASN A 132 13.10 -10.51 15.50
N CYS A 133 12.21 -11.46 15.19
CA CYS A 133 12.57 -12.84 14.87
C CYS A 133 12.82 -13.07 13.37
N LEU A 134 12.68 -12.04 12.51
CA LEU A 134 12.96 -12.19 11.09
C LEU A 134 14.45 -12.45 10.84
N PRO A 135 14.80 -13.39 9.96
CA PRO A 135 16.18 -13.63 9.60
C PRO A 135 16.72 -12.44 8.80
N ARG A 136 18.03 -12.13 8.94
CA ARG A 136 18.72 -11.04 8.22
C ARG A 136 18.68 -11.15 6.70
N THR A 137 18.26 -12.30 6.17
CA THR A 137 18.07 -12.53 4.73
C THR A 137 16.83 -11.84 4.17
N VAL A 138 15.91 -11.38 5.02
CA VAL A 138 14.75 -10.60 4.61
C VAL A 138 15.20 -9.24 4.08
N VAL A 139 14.94 -9.01 2.79
CA VAL A 139 15.26 -7.77 2.09
C VAL A 139 14.00 -7.05 1.58
N ASN A 140 12.85 -7.72 1.58
CA ASN A 140 11.57 -7.13 1.20
C ASN A 140 10.59 -7.28 2.37
N LEU A 141 10.10 -6.16 2.89
CA LEU A 141 9.18 -6.14 4.03
C LEU A 141 7.90 -5.38 3.68
N ASN A 142 6.76 -6.01 3.94
CA ASN A 142 5.44 -5.41 3.85
C ASN A 142 4.71 -5.56 5.19
N VAL A 143 4.36 -4.45 5.83
CA VAL A 143 3.63 -4.43 7.10
C VAL A 143 2.34 -3.65 6.89
N ASP A 144 1.23 -4.38 6.83
CA ASP A 144 -0.12 -3.83 6.66
C ASP A 144 -0.94 -4.09 7.93
N CYS A 145 -0.71 -3.26 8.94
CA CYS A 145 -1.34 -3.36 10.25
C CYS A 145 -2.09 -2.07 10.57
N GLU A 146 -3.26 -1.91 9.93
CA GLU A 146 -4.06 -0.69 10.05
C GLU A 146 -4.55 -0.43 11.50
N SER A 147 -4.77 -1.47 12.28
CA SER A 147 -5.29 -1.36 13.64
C SER A 147 -4.32 -1.99 14.64
N LEU A 148 -3.33 -1.20 15.07
CA LEU A 148 -2.43 -1.57 16.16
C LEU A 148 -2.84 -0.90 17.46
N TYR A 149 -2.69 -1.63 18.56
CA TYR A 149 -2.95 -1.11 19.90
C TYR A 149 -1.92 -0.05 20.21
N ASP A 150 -2.36 1.12 20.69
CA ASP A 150 -1.45 2.16 21.16
C ASP A 150 -0.62 1.57 22.30
N PRO A 151 0.67 1.35 22.07
CA PRO A 151 1.45 0.62 23.05
C PRO A 151 1.52 1.49 24.34
N GLY A 152 1.64 0.88 25.53
CA GLY A 152 1.71 1.62 26.81
C GLY A 152 3.11 2.20 27.04
N ILE A 153 3.26 3.34 27.74
CA ILE A 153 4.48 4.22 27.78
C ILE A 153 5.83 3.48 27.94
N CYS A 154 5.83 2.27 28.49
CA CYS A 154 7.02 1.46 28.73
C CYS A 154 7.25 0.32 27.73
N GLN A 155 6.49 0.21 26.64
CA GLN A 155 6.62 -0.89 25.67
C GLN A 155 7.56 -0.51 24.51
N SER A 156 8.23 -1.52 23.95
CA SER A 156 9.03 -1.38 22.73
C SER A 156 8.19 -0.81 21.58
N HIS A 157 8.80 0.03 20.75
CA HIS A 157 8.10 0.65 19.62
C HIS A 157 8.25 -0.23 18.37
N LEU A 158 7.19 -0.33 17.56
CA LEU A 158 7.28 -0.94 16.22
C LEU A 158 8.32 -0.22 15.35
N CYS A 159 8.45 1.09 15.52
CA CYS A 159 9.45 1.92 14.85
C CYS A 159 10.89 1.47 15.14
N GLY A 160 11.18 0.99 16.35
CA GLY A 160 12.51 0.47 16.71
C GLY A 160 12.81 -0.84 15.97
N ALA A 161 11.87 -1.80 16.00
CA ALA A 161 12.00 -3.06 15.27
C ALA A 161 12.15 -2.83 13.75
N LEU A 162 11.42 -1.86 13.19
CA LEU A 162 11.58 -1.47 11.79
C LEU A 162 12.97 -0.88 11.53
N ALA A 163 13.44 0.04 12.38
CA ALA A 163 14.76 0.67 12.25
C ALA A 163 15.89 -0.36 12.25
N ASP A 164 15.80 -1.39 13.09
CA ASP A 164 16.80 -2.47 13.16
C ASP A 164 16.89 -3.30 11.87
N LEU A 165 15.78 -3.40 11.12
CA LEU A 165 15.74 -4.11 9.83
C LEU A 165 16.21 -3.21 8.66
N MET A 166 16.05 -1.89 8.76
CA MET A 166 16.30 -0.93 7.67
C MET A 166 17.64 -1.07 6.92
N PRO A 167 18.79 -1.37 7.56
CA PRO A 167 20.05 -1.48 6.84
C PRO A 167 20.05 -2.58 5.76
N GLY A 168 19.34 -3.68 6.00
CA GLY A 168 19.28 -4.84 5.09
C GLY A 168 18.12 -4.82 4.09
N LEU A 169 17.13 -3.93 4.30
CA LEU A 169 15.95 -3.86 3.45
C LEU A 169 16.25 -3.16 2.13
N LYS A 170 15.83 -3.78 1.03
CA LYS A 170 15.77 -3.21 -0.32
C LYS A 170 14.39 -2.66 -0.65
N ARG A 171 13.34 -3.26 -0.10
CA ARG A 171 11.96 -2.86 -0.35
C ARG A 171 11.16 -2.82 0.93
N LEU A 172 10.46 -1.71 1.14
CA LEU A 172 9.64 -1.50 2.32
C LEU A 172 8.26 -0.98 1.91
N ARG A 173 7.20 -1.63 2.38
CA ARG A 173 5.84 -1.12 2.30
C ARG A 173 5.23 -1.10 3.69
N LEU A 174 4.75 0.06 4.11
CA LEU A 174 4.17 0.27 5.43
C LEU A 174 2.76 0.83 5.29
N ARG A 175 1.82 0.24 6.02
CA ARG A 175 0.50 0.80 6.31
C ARG A 175 0.23 0.59 7.80
N LEU A 176 0.42 1.66 8.58
CA LEU A 176 0.47 1.63 10.04
C LEU A 176 -0.28 2.83 10.63
N SER A 177 -0.88 2.66 11.81
CA SER A 177 -1.58 3.73 12.53
C SER A 177 -0.64 4.70 13.23
N HIS A 178 0.50 4.20 13.69
CA HIS A 178 1.52 4.95 14.40
C HIS A 178 2.87 4.76 13.73
N LEU A 179 3.53 5.87 13.41
CA LEU A 179 4.85 5.87 12.82
C LEU A 179 5.58 7.13 13.28
N CYS A 180 6.65 6.94 14.06
CA CYS A 180 7.60 7.99 14.37
C CYS A 180 8.42 8.34 13.13
N ASP A 181 9.01 9.53 13.07
CA ASP A 181 10.05 9.86 12.08
C ASP A 181 11.41 9.22 12.44
N SER A 182 11.61 8.92 13.72
CA SER A 182 12.87 8.40 14.25
C SER A 182 13.33 7.08 13.64
N PHE A 183 12.43 6.21 13.13
CA PHE A 183 12.85 4.93 12.52
C PHE A 183 13.71 5.13 11.25
N LEU A 184 13.62 6.30 10.61
CA LEU A 184 14.46 6.64 9.46
C LEU A 184 15.87 7.05 9.86
N THR A 185 16.05 7.51 11.10
CA THR A 185 17.32 8.04 11.63
C THR A 185 18.02 7.09 12.58
N GLN A 186 17.29 6.14 13.16
CA GLN A 186 17.80 5.28 14.22
C GLN A 186 18.76 4.21 13.66
N ASN A 187 19.84 3.94 14.39
CA ASN A 187 20.74 2.78 14.24
C ASN A 187 21.59 2.64 12.96
N SER A 188 21.86 3.72 12.24
CA SER A 188 22.79 3.61 11.10
C SER A 188 24.01 4.50 11.28
N ASP A 189 25.17 3.94 11.60
CA ASP A 189 26.42 4.48 11.02
C ASP A 189 26.54 4.03 9.55
N LEU A 190 25.76 3.01 9.17
CA LEU A 190 25.78 2.37 7.86
C LEU A 190 24.73 2.94 6.92
N PRO A 191 25.05 3.19 5.65
CA PRO A 191 24.06 3.58 4.65
C PRO A 191 23.03 2.47 4.43
N SER A 192 21.77 2.84 4.26
CA SER A 192 20.68 1.89 3.98
C SER A 192 20.79 1.31 2.56
N THR A 193 20.41 0.04 2.40
CA THR A 193 20.31 -0.63 1.10
C THR A 193 18.96 -0.45 0.41
N LEU A 194 18.08 0.38 0.98
CA LEU A 194 16.72 0.59 0.51
C LEU A 194 16.70 1.17 -0.91
N GLU A 195 16.03 0.47 -1.81
CA GLU A 195 15.84 0.86 -3.21
C GLU A 195 14.44 1.44 -3.43
N TYR A 196 13.42 0.88 -2.77
CA TYR A 196 12.02 1.27 -2.89
C TYR A 196 11.35 1.34 -1.52
N ALA A 197 10.60 2.40 -1.28
CA ALA A 197 9.77 2.47 -0.09
C ALA A 197 8.42 3.15 -0.35
N MET A 198 7.37 2.60 0.28
CA MET A 198 6.04 3.18 0.28
C MET A 198 5.50 3.23 1.69
N ILE A 199 4.97 4.39 2.08
CA ILE A 199 4.31 4.59 3.38
C ILE A 199 2.89 5.07 3.12
N ARG A 200 1.93 4.38 3.74
CA ARG A 200 0.51 4.65 3.61
C ARG A 200 -0.05 5.18 4.91
N LEU A 201 -0.62 6.38 4.82
CA LEU A 201 -1.21 7.14 5.92
C LEU A 201 -2.71 7.36 5.73
N ASP A 202 -3.36 6.56 4.88
CA ASP A 202 -4.75 6.73 4.43
C ASP A 202 -5.78 5.93 5.25
N MET A 203 -5.56 5.86 6.56
CA MET A 203 -6.16 4.85 7.44
C MET A 203 -7.61 5.17 7.85
N ARG A 204 -8.46 4.13 8.00
CA ARG A 204 -9.87 4.21 8.45
C ARG A 204 -10.01 4.07 9.97
N PRO A 205 -11.20 4.38 10.56
CA PRO A 205 -12.37 5.10 10.04
C PRO A 205 -12.50 6.54 10.56
N TYR A 206 -11.60 7.00 11.43
CA TYR A 206 -11.84 8.14 12.32
C TYR A 206 -10.85 9.30 12.19
N SER A 207 -10.32 9.58 11.00
CA SER A 207 -9.49 10.78 10.82
C SER A 207 -10.35 12.07 10.81
N GLN A 208 -11.12 12.33 11.88
CA GLN A 208 -11.44 13.70 12.27
C GLN A 208 -10.14 14.53 12.47
N TYR A 209 -9.00 13.86 12.64
CA TYR A 209 -7.68 14.45 12.90
C TYR A 209 -6.72 14.55 11.69
N GLY A 210 -7.17 14.24 10.46
CA GLY A 210 -6.41 14.50 9.21
C GLY A 210 -5.26 13.53 8.87
N THR A 211 -4.39 13.93 7.92
CA THR A 211 -3.29 13.16 7.29
C THR A 211 -2.06 12.91 8.18
N LYS A 212 -2.31 12.49 9.42
CA LYS A 212 -1.34 12.57 10.49
C LYS A 212 -1.02 11.19 11.04
N THR A 213 0.26 10.83 11.17
CA THR A 213 0.64 9.70 12.02
C THR A 213 0.87 10.21 13.43
N SER A 214 0.15 9.64 14.39
CA SER A 214 0.51 9.86 15.79
C SER A 214 1.89 9.24 16.01
N ARG A 215 2.82 10.04 16.54
CA ARG A 215 4.09 9.54 17.02
C ARG A 215 3.79 8.54 18.14
N CYS A 216 4.53 7.43 18.18
CA CYS A 216 4.42 6.53 19.32
C CYS A 216 4.76 7.34 20.59
N TYR A 217 3.84 7.37 21.57
CA TYR A 217 4.06 7.86 22.94
C TYR A 217 4.27 9.34 23.20
N SER A 218 4.31 10.18 22.17
CA SER A 218 4.39 11.61 22.43
C SER A 218 3.03 12.25 22.25
N ASP A 219 2.58 12.99 23.27
CA ASP A 219 1.59 14.07 23.11
C ASP A 219 2.06 15.17 22.12
N GLY A 220 3.28 15.02 21.58
CA GLY A 220 3.84 15.86 20.55
C GLY A 220 3.01 15.82 19.26
N GLU A 221 3.14 16.90 18.49
CA GLU A 221 2.42 17.05 17.24
C GLU A 221 2.65 15.84 16.33
N PRO A 222 1.57 15.21 15.86
CA PRO A 222 1.67 14.08 14.95
C PRO A 222 2.39 14.48 13.65
N THR A 223 3.13 13.53 13.09
CA THR A 223 3.98 13.77 11.93
C THR A 223 3.13 13.80 10.67
N ARG A 224 3.22 14.89 9.91
CA ARG A 224 2.51 15.04 8.63
C ARG A 224 3.28 14.34 7.52
N ALA A 225 2.57 13.86 6.50
CA ALA A 225 3.20 13.22 5.33
C ALA A 225 4.30 14.09 4.69
N VAL A 226 4.06 15.40 4.55
CA VAL A 226 5.05 16.35 4.00
C VAL A 226 6.34 16.41 4.82
N GLN A 227 6.25 16.33 6.15
CA GLN A 227 7.41 16.33 7.04
C GLN A 227 8.21 15.03 6.88
N LEU A 228 7.51 13.90 6.83
CA LEU A 228 8.14 12.59 6.64
C LEU A 228 8.83 12.49 5.26
N ALA A 229 8.16 12.95 4.20
CA ALA A 229 8.76 12.98 2.86
C ALA A 229 9.97 13.92 2.80
N THR A 230 9.87 15.11 3.40
CA THR A 230 10.99 16.05 3.48
C THR A 230 12.18 15.42 4.21
N LYS A 231 11.93 14.75 5.34
CA LYS A 231 12.98 14.07 6.11
C LYS A 231 13.68 12.98 5.29
N VAL A 232 12.95 12.19 4.52
CA VAL A 232 13.56 11.17 3.63
C VAL A 232 14.41 11.81 2.55
N ARG A 233 13.94 12.92 1.94
CA ARG A 233 14.72 13.67 0.94
C ARG A 233 16.03 14.20 1.54
N ASP A 234 15.97 14.77 2.74
CA ASP A 234 17.15 15.32 3.41
C ASP A 234 18.16 14.20 3.74
N LEU A 235 17.68 13.07 4.29
CA LEU A 235 18.50 11.88 4.53
C LEU A 235 19.10 11.30 3.24
N GLN A 236 18.38 11.35 2.12
CA GLN A 236 18.91 10.93 0.82
C GLN A 236 20.05 11.86 0.35
N GLN A 237 19.91 13.17 0.53
CA GLN A 237 20.95 14.16 0.22
C GLN A 237 22.19 14.01 1.11
N GLU A 238 22.00 13.61 2.37
CA GLU A 238 23.07 13.24 3.31
C GLU A 238 23.75 11.89 2.98
N GLY A 239 23.31 11.18 1.94
CA GLY A 239 23.87 9.89 1.53
C GLY A 239 23.46 8.71 2.42
N ARG A 240 22.43 8.87 3.26
CA ARG A 240 21.88 7.81 4.14
C ARG A 240 21.09 6.76 3.38
N PHE A 241 20.48 7.17 2.28
CA PHE A 241 19.71 6.31 1.37
C PHE A 241 20.28 6.36 -0.06
N PRO A 242 21.55 5.95 -0.27
CA PRO A 242 22.24 6.13 -1.55
C PRO A 242 21.63 5.31 -2.69
N ASN A 243 20.94 4.21 -2.36
CA ASN A 243 20.33 3.30 -3.33
C ASN A 243 18.85 3.61 -3.59
N LEU A 244 18.25 4.59 -2.88
CA LEU A 244 16.83 4.88 -2.98
C LEU A 244 16.50 5.43 -4.36
N ARG A 245 15.77 4.63 -5.13
CA ARG A 245 15.35 4.96 -6.49
C ARG A 245 14.01 5.67 -6.47
N ARG A 246 13.12 5.19 -5.59
CA ARG A 246 11.76 5.68 -5.50
C ARG A 246 11.23 5.55 -4.07
N PHE A 247 10.62 6.61 -3.60
CA PHE A 247 9.92 6.65 -2.32
C PHE A 247 8.58 7.35 -2.51
N ALA A 248 7.53 6.82 -1.91
CA ALA A 248 6.20 7.42 -1.99
C ALA A 248 5.53 7.44 -0.62
N ILE A 249 4.85 8.54 -0.30
CA ILE A 249 3.90 8.60 0.80
C ILE A 249 2.52 8.84 0.22
N ILE A 250 1.58 7.96 0.53
CA ILE A 250 0.17 8.09 0.18
C ILE A 250 -0.56 8.56 1.44
N GLU A 251 -1.18 9.73 1.37
CA GLU A 251 -2.00 10.28 2.45
C GLU A 251 -3.42 10.58 1.97
N ARG A 252 -4.37 10.61 2.90
CA ARG A 252 -5.77 10.97 2.66
C ARG A 252 -6.11 12.24 3.43
N GLU A 253 -6.50 13.29 2.72
CA GLU A 253 -7.07 14.49 3.30
C GLU A 253 -8.56 14.58 3.01
N ASP A 254 -9.37 14.62 4.08
CA ASP A 254 -10.78 14.94 3.96
C ASP A 254 -10.95 16.46 3.95
N ALA A 255 -11.90 16.97 3.17
CA ALA A 255 -12.21 18.39 3.10
C ALA A 255 -12.82 18.86 4.44
N GLY A 256 -11.96 19.25 5.40
CA GLY A 256 -12.36 19.58 6.77
C GLY A 256 -13.28 20.79 6.89
N HIS A 257 -13.18 21.74 5.96
CA HIS A 257 -14.13 22.83 5.80
C HIS A 257 -14.79 22.72 4.43
N VAL A 258 -16.08 22.38 4.45
CA VAL A 258 -16.94 22.51 3.28
C VAL A 258 -17.03 24.01 3.01
N SER A 259 -16.36 24.48 1.95
CA SER A 259 -16.62 25.81 1.41
C SER A 259 -18.13 26.05 1.34
N HIS A 260 -18.60 27.28 1.52
CA HIS A 260 -20.04 27.57 1.42
C HIS A 260 -20.66 27.04 0.11
N LYS A 261 -19.84 26.91 -0.95
CA LYS A 261 -20.21 26.39 -2.27
C LYS A 261 -20.18 24.87 -2.37
N ASN A 262 -19.65 24.18 -1.36
CA ASN A 262 -19.40 22.74 -1.34
C ASN A 262 -18.55 22.27 -2.53
N ASP A 263 -17.63 23.12 -3.00
CA ASP A 263 -16.76 22.90 -4.16
C ASP A 263 -15.42 22.25 -3.79
N HIS A 264 -15.16 22.02 -2.50
CA HIS A 264 -13.99 21.30 -2.01
C HIS A 264 -14.18 19.78 -2.09
N TRP A 265 -13.11 19.08 -2.49
CA TRP A 265 -13.09 17.62 -2.61
C TRP A 265 -12.11 17.00 -1.61
N ASN A 266 -12.47 15.82 -1.11
CA ASN A 266 -11.49 14.99 -0.42
C ASN A 266 -10.40 14.60 -1.42
N THR A 267 -9.18 14.44 -0.94
CA THR A 267 -8.01 14.25 -1.79
C THR A 267 -7.15 13.13 -1.26
N PHE A 268 -6.70 12.24 -2.13
CA PHE A 268 -5.52 11.43 -1.86
C PHE A 268 -4.31 12.15 -2.43
N ARG A 269 -3.27 12.35 -1.62
CA ARG A 269 -2.02 12.94 -2.10
C ARG A 269 -0.93 11.87 -2.08
N ILE A 270 -0.20 11.81 -3.19
CA ILE A 270 0.94 10.94 -3.34
C ILE A 270 2.17 11.82 -3.48
N ARG A 271 2.99 11.83 -2.42
CA ARG A 271 4.24 12.58 -2.34
C ARG A 271 5.37 11.64 -2.75
N GLU A 272 5.82 11.81 -3.99
CA GLU A 272 6.82 10.96 -4.61
C GLU A 272 8.20 11.63 -4.61
N LEU A 273 9.19 10.85 -4.24
CA LEU A 273 10.61 11.18 -4.33
C LEU A 273 11.29 10.17 -5.24
N THR A 274 11.92 10.68 -6.28
CA THR A 274 12.90 9.94 -7.09
C THR A 274 14.27 10.55 -6.88
N LYS A 275 15.32 9.93 -7.44
CA LYS A 275 16.71 10.44 -7.33
C LYS A 275 16.85 11.93 -7.70
N ASN A 276 16.05 12.42 -8.64
CA ASN A 276 16.23 13.76 -9.21
C ASN A 276 14.99 14.65 -9.08
N THR A 277 13.84 14.11 -8.65
CA THR A 277 12.58 14.86 -8.64
C THR A 277 11.80 14.59 -7.37
N ALA A 278 11.10 15.62 -6.93
CA ALA A 278 10.05 15.52 -5.94
C ALA A 278 8.75 16.00 -6.59
N MET A 279 7.68 15.22 -6.47
CA MET A 279 6.38 15.54 -7.05
C MET A 279 5.28 15.19 -6.07
N THR A 280 4.19 15.97 -6.10
CA THR A 280 2.96 15.63 -5.38
C THR A 280 1.84 15.48 -6.40
N THR A 281 1.20 14.31 -6.44
CA THR A 281 0.01 14.08 -7.26
C THR A 281 -1.22 13.96 -6.37
N SER A 282 -2.22 14.80 -6.64
CA SER A 282 -3.44 14.95 -5.86
C SER A 282 -4.62 14.38 -6.66
N PHE A 283 -5.21 13.29 -6.16
CA PHE A 283 -6.37 12.61 -6.73
C PHE A 283 -7.63 12.99 -5.95
N PRO A 284 -8.60 13.67 -6.57
CA PRO A 284 -9.85 13.96 -5.90
C PRO A 284 -10.68 12.68 -5.78
N TRP A 285 -11.33 12.53 -4.64
CA TRP A 285 -12.21 11.39 -4.38
C TRP A 285 -13.42 11.83 -3.56
N ARG A 286 -14.48 11.02 -3.60
CA ARG A 286 -15.69 11.27 -2.82
C ARG A 286 -16.42 9.97 -2.53
N ALA A 287 -16.84 9.79 -1.28
CA ALA A 287 -17.82 8.75 -0.96
C ALA A 287 -19.13 9.06 -1.68
N ARG A 288 -19.78 8.04 -2.25
CA ARG A 288 -21.16 8.19 -2.70
C ARG A 288 -22.02 8.44 -1.45
N GLY A 289 -22.70 9.58 -1.39
CA GLY A 289 -23.63 9.87 -0.30
C GLY A 289 -24.70 8.79 -0.16
N GLY A 290 -25.05 8.43 1.07
CA GLY A 290 -26.00 7.36 1.41
C GLY A 290 -25.36 6.14 2.10
N SER A 291 -26.08 5.02 2.15
CA SER A 291 -25.65 3.77 2.80
C SER A 291 -24.67 2.91 1.97
N SER A 292 -24.20 3.40 0.82
CA SER A 292 -23.36 2.62 -0.09
C SER A 292 -21.88 2.72 0.25
N SER A 293 -21.21 1.56 0.32
CA SER A 293 -19.75 1.41 0.44
C SER A 293 -18.96 1.78 -0.82
N LEU A 294 -19.53 2.62 -1.70
CA LEU A 294 -18.97 2.94 -3.01
C LEU A 294 -18.28 4.30 -3.00
N PHE A 295 -17.04 4.33 -3.48
CA PHE A 295 -16.18 5.51 -3.49
C PHE A 295 -15.79 5.84 -4.92
N MET A 296 -15.91 7.11 -5.29
CA MET A 296 -15.39 7.64 -6.55
C MET A 296 -13.96 8.13 -6.31
N ILE A 297 -13.06 7.83 -7.24
CA ILE A 297 -11.76 8.49 -7.39
C ILE A 297 -11.62 8.93 -8.86
N ARG A 298 -11.06 10.12 -9.09
CA ARG A 298 -10.83 10.64 -10.43
C ARG A 298 -9.35 10.62 -10.77
N ASP A 299 -9.03 10.11 -11.95
CA ASP A 299 -7.71 10.21 -12.56
C ASP A 299 -7.76 11.00 -13.90
N GLN A 300 -6.66 11.03 -14.66
CA GLN A 300 -6.65 11.65 -16.00
C GLN A 300 -7.63 10.97 -16.97
N GLY A 301 -7.82 9.65 -16.84
CA GLY A 301 -8.69 8.83 -17.67
C GLY A 301 -10.18 8.98 -17.37
N GLY A 302 -10.56 9.46 -16.18
CA GLY A 302 -11.94 9.78 -15.83
C GLY A 302 -12.30 9.43 -14.38
N ASP A 303 -13.59 9.16 -14.16
CA ASP A 303 -14.09 8.76 -12.84
C ASP A 303 -14.16 7.24 -12.71
N TRP A 304 -13.56 6.74 -11.64
CA TRP A 304 -13.47 5.32 -11.29
C TRP A 304 -14.12 5.06 -9.94
N PHE A 305 -14.64 3.85 -9.77
CA PHE A 305 -15.44 3.46 -8.63
C PHE A 305 -15.04 2.12 -8.06
N GLY A 306 -15.04 2.01 -6.73
CA GLY A 306 -14.83 0.74 -6.03
C GLY A 306 -15.25 0.84 -4.58
N SER A 307 -15.00 -0.22 -3.81
CA SER A 307 -14.96 -0.06 -2.35
C SER A 307 -13.83 0.90 -1.98
N PHE A 308 -13.84 1.45 -0.77
CA PHE A 308 -12.71 2.28 -0.35
C PHE A 308 -11.40 1.48 -0.38
N ASP A 309 -11.41 0.17 -0.11
CA ASP A 309 -10.18 -0.64 -0.19
C ASP A 309 -9.70 -0.81 -1.62
N ASP A 310 -10.61 -0.91 -2.60
CA ASP A 310 -10.24 -0.93 -4.01
C ASP A 310 -9.63 0.41 -4.42
N VAL A 311 -10.27 1.53 -4.06
CA VAL A 311 -9.77 2.89 -4.33
C VAL A 311 -8.41 3.12 -3.65
N SER A 312 -8.32 2.81 -2.37
CA SER A 312 -7.11 2.90 -1.55
C SER A 312 -5.99 2.03 -2.15
N SER A 313 -6.26 0.78 -2.55
CA SER A 313 -5.24 -0.09 -3.16
C SER A 313 -4.81 0.40 -4.55
N SER A 314 -5.73 0.99 -5.33
CA SER A 314 -5.41 1.52 -6.67
C SER A 314 -4.38 2.65 -6.66
N LEU A 315 -4.28 3.39 -5.55
CA LEU A 315 -3.33 4.50 -5.38
C LEU A 315 -1.88 4.03 -5.40
N GLU A 316 -1.60 2.74 -5.17
CA GLU A 316 -0.23 2.23 -5.22
C GLU A 316 0.33 2.20 -6.63
N GLY A 317 -0.55 2.19 -7.65
CA GLY A 317 -0.16 2.25 -9.05
C GLY A 317 0.84 1.15 -9.41
N ASP A 318 1.93 1.54 -10.05
CA ASP A 318 3.02 0.64 -10.44
C ASP A 318 3.93 0.23 -9.27
N MET A 319 3.78 0.86 -8.10
CA MET A 319 4.42 0.43 -6.86
C MET A 319 3.56 -0.54 -6.05
N SER A 320 2.40 -0.96 -6.58
CA SER A 320 1.58 -1.98 -5.95
C SER A 320 2.44 -3.18 -5.56
N TRP A 321 2.31 -3.64 -4.32
CA TRP A 321 3.03 -4.82 -3.89
C TRP A 321 2.47 -6.04 -4.60
N THR A 322 3.14 -6.46 -5.66
CA THR A 322 2.95 -7.77 -6.26
C THR A 322 3.96 -8.73 -5.61
N ASP A 323 3.53 -9.94 -5.27
CA ASP A 323 4.39 -10.95 -4.62
C ASP A 323 5.61 -11.35 -5.47
N HIS A 324 5.55 -11.02 -6.76
CA HIS A 324 6.70 -11.03 -7.63
C HIS A 324 7.33 -9.65 -7.71
N PRO A 325 8.67 -9.54 -7.57
CA PRO A 325 9.33 -8.31 -7.96
C PRO A 325 8.89 -7.99 -9.38
N PRO A 326 8.45 -6.76 -9.67
CA PRO A 326 8.02 -6.40 -11.02
C PRO A 326 9.16 -6.77 -11.98
N GLN A 327 8.95 -7.83 -12.77
CA GLN A 327 9.91 -8.25 -13.79
C GLN A 327 10.02 -7.19 -14.88
N ARG A 328 8.97 -6.37 -15.01
CA ARG A 328 8.99 -5.18 -15.84
C ARG A 328 10.00 -4.21 -15.25
N ARG A 329 11.04 -3.91 -16.03
CA ARG A 329 11.85 -2.70 -15.85
C ARG A 329 10.88 -1.58 -15.52
N PHE A 330 10.99 -0.99 -14.33
CA PHE A 330 10.28 0.23 -14.00
C PHE A 330 10.55 1.22 -15.12
N VAL A 331 9.57 1.41 -15.98
CA VAL A 331 9.61 2.48 -16.95
C VAL A 331 9.49 3.72 -16.09
N ALA A 332 10.44 4.64 -16.21
CA ALA A 332 10.39 5.93 -15.54
C ALA A 332 9.22 6.73 -16.13
N HIS A 333 7.99 6.35 -15.78
CA HIS A 333 6.80 7.11 -16.08
C HIS A 333 6.86 8.37 -15.24
N ARG A 334 6.73 9.52 -15.89
CA ARG A 334 6.72 10.82 -15.22
C ARG A 334 5.45 11.08 -14.42
N GLU A 335 4.42 10.23 -14.60
CA GLU A 335 3.09 10.46 -14.06
C GLU A 335 2.62 9.24 -13.28
N TRP A 336 2.14 9.50 -12.06
CA TRP A 336 1.53 8.49 -11.22
C TRP A 336 0.18 8.06 -11.79
N LYS A 337 -0.02 6.77 -11.97
CA LYS A 337 -1.27 6.20 -12.52
C LYS A 337 -1.92 5.29 -11.51
N LEU A 338 -3.25 5.35 -11.41
CA LEU A 338 -4.01 4.43 -10.59
C LEU A 338 -4.01 3.04 -11.25
N ASP A 339 -4.04 1.99 -10.42
CA ASP A 339 -4.36 0.64 -10.88
C ASP A 339 -5.88 0.45 -11.00
N HIS A 340 -6.37 0.42 -12.23
CA HIS A 340 -7.80 0.30 -12.53
C HIS A 340 -8.32 -1.14 -12.49
N ALA A 341 -7.48 -2.15 -12.23
CA ALA A 341 -7.87 -3.56 -12.33
C ALA A 341 -9.09 -3.94 -11.46
N ARG A 342 -9.28 -3.25 -10.33
CA ARG A 342 -10.38 -3.46 -9.39
C ARG A 342 -11.42 -2.35 -9.38
N LEU A 343 -11.32 -1.39 -10.30
CA LEU A 343 -12.21 -0.24 -10.36
C LEU A 343 -13.18 -0.35 -11.55
N ALA A 344 -14.40 0.10 -11.34
CA ALA A 344 -15.41 0.21 -12.38
C ALA A 344 -15.45 1.64 -12.94
N PRO A 345 -15.51 1.83 -14.26
CA PRO A 345 -15.62 3.15 -14.86
C PRO A 345 -17.01 3.76 -14.61
N ARG A 346 -17.07 5.09 -14.63
CA ARG A 346 -18.30 5.90 -14.48
C ARG A 346 -19.51 5.36 -15.22
N GLN A 347 -19.36 5.03 -16.50
CA GLN A 347 -20.48 4.63 -17.36
C GLN A 347 -21.17 3.37 -16.82
N VAL A 348 -20.38 2.39 -16.39
CA VAL A 348 -20.87 1.12 -15.83
C VAL A 348 -21.62 1.37 -14.52
N VAL A 349 -21.06 2.19 -13.63
CA VAL A 349 -21.68 2.49 -12.34
C VAL A 349 -22.94 3.34 -12.47
N SER A 350 -22.93 4.37 -13.34
CA SER A 350 -24.11 5.18 -13.62
C SER A 350 -25.25 4.35 -14.20
N GLN A 351 -24.97 3.45 -15.15
CA GLN A 351 -25.98 2.58 -15.75
C GLN A 351 -26.54 1.57 -14.73
N LYS A 352 -25.66 0.95 -13.93
CA LYS A 352 -26.05 -0.12 -13.01
C LYS A 352 -26.73 0.39 -11.73
N PHE A 353 -26.32 1.54 -11.22
CA PHE A 353 -26.72 2.00 -9.89
C PHE A 353 -27.40 3.38 -9.88
N GLY A 354 -27.59 4.01 -11.05
CA GLY A 354 -28.20 5.33 -11.16
C GLY A 354 -27.40 6.43 -10.46
N VAL A 355 -26.08 6.24 -10.30
CA VAL A 355 -25.24 7.22 -9.60
C VAL A 355 -25.15 8.50 -10.44
N SER A 356 -25.28 9.63 -9.76
CA SER A 356 -25.11 10.96 -10.32
C SER A 356 -24.42 11.87 -9.30
N PHE A 357 -23.46 12.68 -9.74
CA PHE A 357 -22.80 13.70 -8.93
C PHE A 357 -23.13 15.09 -9.45
N ARG A 358 -23.18 16.08 -8.54
CA ARG A 358 -23.33 17.50 -8.91
C ARG A 358 -22.26 17.93 -9.92
N LEU A 359 -21.02 17.52 -9.70
CA LEU A 359 -19.89 17.71 -10.60
C LEU A 359 -20.24 17.32 -12.05
N TRP A 360 -20.85 16.17 -12.24
CA TRP A 360 -21.18 15.65 -13.56
C TRP A 360 -22.24 16.47 -14.28
N ARG A 361 -23.18 17.04 -13.51
CA ARG A 361 -24.18 17.97 -14.04
C ARG A 361 -23.52 19.27 -14.48
N HIS A 362 -22.58 19.80 -13.68
CA HIS A 362 -21.79 20.99 -14.02
C HIS A 362 -20.96 20.77 -15.29
N GLU A 363 -20.27 19.63 -15.39
CA GLU A 363 -19.48 19.26 -16.58
C GLU A 363 -20.36 19.16 -17.82
N LYS A 364 -21.52 18.50 -17.71
CA LYS A 364 -22.47 18.39 -18.82
C LYS A 364 -23.04 19.75 -19.23
N LEU A 365 -23.34 20.62 -18.27
CA LEU A 365 -23.93 21.94 -18.52
C LEU A 365 -22.96 22.89 -19.22
N THR A 366 -21.68 22.83 -18.85
CA THR A 366 -20.63 23.72 -19.40
C THR A 366 -19.89 23.14 -20.59
N GLY A 367 -19.93 21.82 -20.78
CA GLY A 367 -19.09 21.12 -21.77
C GLY A 367 -17.61 21.05 -21.39
N ALA A 368 -17.22 21.36 -20.15
CA ALA A 368 -15.84 21.38 -19.68
C ALA A 368 -15.64 20.42 -18.49
N LYS A 369 -14.39 19.98 -18.23
CA LYS A 369 -14.03 19.30 -16.98
C LYS A 369 -13.89 20.34 -15.86
N HIS A 370 -14.54 20.08 -14.72
CA HIS A 370 -14.53 20.98 -13.56
C HIS A 370 -13.54 20.53 -12.48
N LEU A 371 -13.02 19.31 -12.59
CA LEU A 371 -12.12 18.77 -11.59
C LEU A 371 -11.14 17.86 -12.30
N ASP A 372 -9.86 18.01 -12.04
CA ASP A 372 -8.81 17.20 -12.66
C ASP A 372 -7.79 16.78 -11.61
N VAL A 373 -7.02 15.75 -11.93
CA VAL A 373 -5.84 15.40 -11.14
C VAL A 373 -4.84 16.55 -11.22
N ARG A 374 -4.25 16.90 -10.09
CA ARG A 374 -3.22 17.94 -10.02
C ARG A 374 -1.88 17.31 -9.67
N THR A 375 -0.88 17.51 -10.52
CA THR A 375 0.51 17.19 -10.21
C THR A 375 1.31 18.48 -10.07
N THR A 376 1.95 18.66 -8.92
CA THR A 376 2.84 19.79 -8.65
C THR A 376 4.27 19.30 -8.45
N ILE A 377 5.23 20.16 -8.81
CA ILE A 377 6.64 19.95 -8.48
C ILE A 377 6.82 20.30 -7.00
N GLY A 378 7.50 19.44 -6.25
CA GLY A 378 7.73 19.61 -4.82
C GLY A 378 6.89 18.67 -3.95
N LEU A 379 7.12 18.78 -2.64
CA LEU A 379 6.46 17.97 -1.60
C LEU A 379 5.48 18.79 -0.76
N ASP A 380 5.24 20.05 -1.07
CA ASP A 380 4.57 21.03 -0.22
C ASP A 380 3.12 21.34 -0.67
N ASP A 381 2.59 20.63 -1.68
CA ASP A 381 1.20 20.81 -2.07
C ASP A 381 0.27 20.47 -0.90
N THR A 382 -0.37 21.51 -0.41
CA THR A 382 -1.38 21.53 0.65
C THR A 382 -2.63 22.28 0.20
N ALA A 383 -2.66 22.74 -1.06
CA ALA A 383 -3.80 23.47 -1.57
C ALA A 383 -5.02 22.53 -1.62
N PRO A 384 -6.22 23.02 -1.26
CA PRO A 384 -7.43 22.23 -1.43
C PRO A 384 -7.65 21.90 -2.91
N MET A 385 -8.33 20.78 -3.16
CA MET A 385 -8.83 20.44 -4.50
C MET A 385 -10.23 21.03 -4.64
N CYS A 386 -10.38 22.00 -5.54
CA CYS A 386 -11.63 22.71 -5.75
C CYS A 386 -12.15 22.51 -7.19
N GLU A 387 -13.46 22.54 -7.37
CA GLU A 387 -14.06 22.61 -8.71
C GLU A 387 -13.63 23.92 -9.42
N ILE A 388 -13.07 23.79 -10.61
CA ILE A 388 -12.65 24.87 -11.51
C ILE A 388 -13.87 25.33 -12.30
N VAL A 389 -14.25 26.60 -12.11
CA VAL A 389 -15.31 27.22 -12.91
C VAL A 389 -14.71 27.75 -14.21
N PRO A 390 -15.20 27.30 -15.39
CA PRO A 390 -14.70 27.77 -16.68
C PRO A 390 -14.90 29.28 -16.87
N PRO A 391 -14.10 29.93 -17.74
CA PRO A 391 -14.33 31.33 -18.11
C PRO A 391 -15.75 31.55 -18.63
N GLY A 392 -16.38 32.65 -18.21
CA GLY A 392 -17.77 32.95 -18.57
C GLY A 392 -18.84 32.26 -17.72
N TRP A 393 -18.43 31.55 -16.65
CA TRP A 393 -19.34 30.93 -15.68
C TRP A 393 -19.06 31.47 -14.28
N VAL A 394 -20.09 31.49 -13.43
CA VAL A 394 -19.99 31.91 -12.03
C VAL A 394 -20.79 30.97 -11.14
N TRP A 395 -20.36 30.84 -9.88
CA TRP A 395 -21.15 30.21 -8.84
C TRP A 395 -22.38 31.07 -8.51
N ALA A 396 -23.55 30.46 -8.47
CA ALA A 396 -24.81 31.09 -8.07
C ALA A 396 -25.57 30.18 -7.07
N PRO A 397 -26.35 30.77 -6.15
CA PRO A 397 -27.29 30.01 -5.32
C PRO A 397 -28.31 29.27 -6.19
N GLY A 398 -28.61 28.02 -5.88
CA GLY A 398 -29.67 27.22 -6.49
C GLY A 398 -30.87 27.04 -5.57
N ASP A 399 -31.90 26.34 -6.07
CA ASP A 399 -33.26 26.27 -5.48
C ASP A 399 -33.35 25.57 -4.10
N SER A 400 -32.30 24.85 -3.67
CA SER A 400 -32.35 23.95 -2.51
C SER A 400 -31.10 24.00 -1.62
N TRP A 401 -30.58 25.21 -1.33
CA TRP A 401 -29.32 25.43 -0.58
C TRP A 401 -28.07 24.89 -1.28
N ASP A 402 -28.22 24.43 -2.52
CA ASP A 402 -27.14 23.95 -3.36
C ASP A 402 -26.60 25.09 -4.21
N TRP A 403 -25.28 25.29 -4.19
CA TRP A 403 -24.64 26.14 -5.18
C TRP A 403 -24.54 25.41 -6.51
N THR A 404 -24.80 26.15 -7.58
CA THR A 404 -24.63 25.69 -8.96
C THR A 404 -23.82 26.72 -9.76
N ILE A 405 -23.55 26.42 -11.01
CA ILE A 405 -22.84 27.31 -11.92
C ILE A 405 -23.78 27.81 -13.01
N VAL A 406 -23.68 29.09 -13.35
CA VAL A 406 -24.50 29.76 -14.36
C VAL A 406 -23.62 30.63 -15.27
N PRO A 407 -24.03 30.91 -16.52
CA PRO A 407 -23.29 31.83 -17.38
C PRO A 407 -23.22 33.24 -16.79
N SER A 408 -22.04 33.86 -16.79
CA SER A 408 -21.83 35.24 -16.37
C SER A 408 -22.53 36.19 -17.37
N GLY A 409 -23.69 36.73 -17.00
CA GLY A 409 -24.46 37.64 -17.85
C GLY A 409 -25.96 37.34 -17.87
N ARG A 410 -26.40 36.18 -17.37
CA ARG A 410 -27.80 35.98 -16.99
C ARG A 410 -27.96 36.43 -15.54
N SER A 411 -28.36 37.68 -15.34
CA SER A 411 -29.00 38.07 -14.07
C SER A 411 -30.24 37.18 -13.91
N MET A 412 -30.24 36.34 -12.87
CA MET A 412 -31.40 35.53 -12.49
C MET A 412 -32.56 36.43 -12.06
#